data_AF-A0A6G1YVE1-F1
#
_entry.id   AF-A0A6G1YVE1-F1
#
_cell.length_a   1.000
_cell.length_b   1.000
_cell.length_c   1.000
_cell.angle_alpha   90.00
_cell.angle_beta   90.00
_cell.angle_gamma   90.00
#
_symmetry.space_group_name_H-M   'P 1'
#
loop_
_entity.id
_entity.type
_entity.pdbx_description
1 polymer ?
#
loop_
_entity_poly.entity_id
_entity_poly.type
_entity_poly.pdbx_seq_one_letter_code
_entity_poly.pdbx_strand_id
1 'polypeptide(L)'
;MRKPDYAINRQEFLSFLEKEAKLRIDGFIEGAIEVAEEVHHGVTREDAVSLFLETHTWPVAIDVVKHYRSVNRTITSVEVASAILHDILEDNDRILDSHKTNEYGFGAYLSYRFGNRVQDIATQLKIRPLENFTGANNEERELNRFREYCAILISSEYDVKTIKLADRLNNMKFILGVAQMNKKVIYDKMKRYMREGEDFYLAYTMLQPKLPCFYTNIRSTYEKLRSIYFEQTLTMPQSQ
;
A
#
# COMPACT_ATOMS: atom_id res chain seq x y z
N MET A 1 -14.29 19.85 7.73
CA MET A 1 -12.85 19.51 7.74
C MET A 1 -12.32 19.64 6.32
N ARG A 2 -11.14 20.24 6.14
CA ARG A 2 -10.51 20.39 4.81
C ARG A 2 -10.03 19.01 4.37
N LYS A 3 -10.38 18.59 3.15
CA LYS A 3 -9.86 17.35 2.54
C LYS A 3 -8.32 17.41 2.56
N PRO A 4 -7.60 16.34 2.95
CA PRO A 4 -6.14 16.32 2.89
C PRO A 4 -5.69 16.64 1.45
N ASP A 5 -4.66 17.47 1.26
CA ASP A 5 -4.20 17.90 -0.08
C ASP A 5 -3.80 16.74 -1.01
N TYR A 6 -3.63 15.53 -0.45
CA TYR A 6 -3.27 14.31 -1.17
C TYR A 6 -4.44 13.34 -1.38
N ALA A 7 -5.64 13.63 -0.86
CA ALA A 7 -6.81 12.79 -1.07
C ALA A 7 -7.35 13.01 -2.48
N ILE A 8 -7.67 11.91 -3.16
CA ILE A 8 -8.13 11.90 -4.55
C ILE A 8 -9.45 11.14 -4.58
N ASN A 9 -10.53 11.77 -5.03
CA ASN A 9 -11.79 11.05 -5.24
C ASN A 9 -11.76 10.29 -6.57
N ARG A 10 -12.76 9.44 -6.78
CA ARG A 10 -12.90 8.64 -8.01
C ARG A 10 -12.82 9.49 -9.29
N GLN A 11 -13.53 10.62 -9.34
CA GLN A 11 -13.57 11.45 -10.55
C GLN A 11 -12.23 12.12 -10.86
N GLU A 12 -11.51 12.56 -9.82
CA GLU A 12 -10.15 13.10 -9.94
C GLU A 12 -9.18 12.00 -10.41
N PHE A 13 -9.30 10.78 -9.89
CA PHE A 13 -8.50 9.64 -10.34
C PHE A 13 -8.72 9.31 -11.83
N LEU A 14 -9.97 9.23 -12.27
CA LEU A 14 -10.30 8.98 -13.68
C LEU A 14 -9.81 10.13 -14.58
N SER A 15 -10.02 11.38 -14.15
CA SER A 15 -9.52 12.55 -14.86
C SER A 15 -8.00 12.53 -14.99
N PHE A 16 -7.28 12.10 -13.95
CA PHE A 16 -5.83 11.93 -14.01
C PHE A 16 -5.43 10.88 -15.06
N LEU A 17 -6.06 9.69 -15.04
CA LEU A 17 -5.73 8.63 -16.00
C LEU A 17 -5.93 9.09 -17.45
N GLU A 18 -7.06 9.71 -17.77
CA GLU A 18 -7.37 10.13 -19.13
C GLU A 18 -6.59 11.37 -19.58
N LYS A 19 -6.58 12.42 -18.75
CA LYS A 19 -6.10 13.74 -19.18
C LYS A 19 -4.61 13.91 -18.99
N GLU A 20 -4.07 13.42 -17.88
CA GLU A 20 -2.66 13.58 -17.53
C GLU A 20 -1.84 12.37 -18.00
N ALA A 21 -2.25 11.16 -17.65
CA ALA A 21 -1.52 9.94 -18.00
C ALA A 21 -1.77 9.47 -19.45
N LYS A 22 -2.79 10.04 -20.13
CA LYS A 22 -3.20 9.68 -21.50
C LYS A 22 -3.49 8.18 -21.65
N LEU A 23 -4.09 7.60 -20.61
CA LEU A 23 -4.53 6.21 -20.58
C LEU A 23 -6.03 6.15 -20.89
N ARG A 24 -6.41 5.20 -21.75
CA ARG A 24 -7.81 4.87 -21.95
C ARG A 24 -8.32 4.12 -20.73
N ILE A 25 -9.41 4.58 -20.15
CA ILE A 25 -10.17 3.79 -19.19
C ILE A 25 -10.95 2.75 -20.00
N ASP A 26 -10.59 1.49 -19.85
CA ASP A 26 -11.27 0.35 -20.45
C ASP A 26 -12.03 -0.46 -19.40
N GLY A 27 -12.80 -1.46 -19.84
CA GLY A 27 -13.56 -2.32 -18.92
C GLY A 27 -12.69 -3.09 -17.92
N PHE A 28 -11.38 -3.21 -18.18
CA PHE A 28 -10.44 -3.86 -17.27
C PHE A 28 -10.13 -2.94 -16.07
N ILE A 29 -9.85 -1.66 -16.33
CA ILE A 29 -9.66 -0.65 -15.29
C ILE A 29 -10.98 -0.39 -14.53
N GLU A 30 -12.11 -0.27 -15.25
CA GLU A 30 -13.43 -0.10 -14.62
C GLU A 30 -13.75 -1.26 -13.68
N GLY A 31 -13.53 -2.50 -14.12
CA GLY A 31 -13.76 -3.66 -13.27
C GLY A 31 -12.87 -3.68 -12.03
N ALA A 32 -11.62 -3.23 -12.13
CA ALA A 32 -10.73 -3.12 -10.97
C ALA A 32 -11.22 -2.05 -9.98
N ILE A 33 -11.73 -0.92 -10.47
CA ILE A 33 -12.33 0.12 -9.64
C ILE A 33 -13.54 -0.42 -8.89
N GLU A 34 -14.46 -1.11 -9.58
CA GLU A 34 -15.66 -1.69 -8.97
C GLU A 34 -15.31 -2.66 -7.84
N VAL A 35 -14.34 -3.55 -8.07
CA VAL A 35 -13.90 -4.51 -7.04
C VAL A 35 -13.26 -3.78 -5.86
N ALA A 36 -12.41 -2.78 -6.10
CA ALA A 36 -11.82 -2.00 -5.00
C ALA A 36 -12.89 -1.23 -4.22
N GLU A 37 -13.90 -0.66 -4.90
CA GLU A 37 -15.02 0.05 -4.28
C GLU A 37 -15.88 -0.88 -3.43
N GLU A 38 -16.15 -2.09 -3.90
CA GLU A 38 -16.86 -3.13 -3.15
C GLU A 38 -16.06 -3.55 -1.91
N VAL A 39 -14.77 -3.83 -2.08
CA VAL A 39 -13.90 -4.35 -1.01
C VAL A 39 -13.65 -3.33 0.08
N HIS A 40 -13.42 -2.07 -0.28
CA HIS A 40 -13.06 -1.03 0.68
C HIS A 40 -14.24 -0.11 1.02
N HIS A 41 -15.48 -0.53 0.75
CA HIS A 41 -16.66 0.26 1.06
C HIS A 41 -16.75 0.59 2.56
N GLY A 42 -16.75 1.89 2.89
CA GLY A 42 -16.83 2.37 4.27
C GLY A 42 -15.57 2.14 5.11
N VAL A 43 -14.49 1.64 4.52
CA VAL A 43 -13.20 1.47 5.22
C VAL A 43 -12.54 2.83 5.40
N THR A 44 -12.12 3.13 6.62
CA THR A 44 -11.41 4.37 6.98
C THR A 44 -9.98 4.09 7.40
N ARG A 45 -9.13 5.11 7.30
CA ARG A 45 -7.72 5.07 7.74
C ARG A 45 -7.60 5.17 9.26
N GLU A 46 -6.36 5.21 9.74
CA GLU A 46 -6.02 5.28 11.16
C GLU A 46 -6.57 6.53 11.90
N ASP A 47 -6.98 7.57 11.18
CA ASP A 47 -7.67 8.73 11.75
C ASP A 47 -9.17 8.49 12.02
N ALA A 48 -9.72 7.38 11.51
CA ALA A 48 -11.12 6.95 11.51
C ALA A 48 -12.08 7.85 10.70
N VAL A 49 -11.54 8.75 9.86
CA VAL A 49 -12.34 9.73 9.09
C VAL A 49 -11.99 9.69 7.61
N SER A 50 -10.71 9.57 7.28
CA SER A 50 -10.25 9.53 5.89
C SER A 50 -10.65 8.21 5.23
N LEU A 51 -11.37 8.29 4.11
CA LEU A 51 -11.76 7.11 3.35
C LEU A 51 -10.53 6.43 2.73
N PHE A 52 -10.47 5.11 2.86
CA PHE A 52 -9.31 4.32 2.41
C PHE A 52 -9.08 4.47 0.91
N LEU A 53 -10.11 4.34 0.08
CA LEU A 53 -10.02 4.51 -1.37
C LEU A 53 -9.42 5.86 -1.76
N GLU A 54 -9.91 6.94 -1.14
CA GLU A 54 -9.53 8.30 -1.52
C GLU A 54 -8.15 8.72 -1.03
N THR A 55 -7.69 8.13 0.07
CA THR A 55 -6.43 8.51 0.72
C THR A 55 -5.33 7.48 0.56
N HIS A 56 -5.65 6.29 0.05
CA HIS A 56 -4.73 5.18 -0.16
C HIS A 56 -4.80 4.64 -1.58
N THR A 57 -5.87 3.93 -1.94
CA THR A 57 -5.94 3.14 -3.18
C THR A 57 -5.73 3.99 -4.44
N TRP A 58 -6.49 5.08 -4.61
CA TRP A 58 -6.33 5.93 -5.78
C TRP A 58 -4.99 6.68 -5.80
N PRO A 59 -4.53 7.29 -4.70
CA PRO A 59 -3.20 7.89 -4.65
C PRO A 59 -2.05 6.91 -4.96
N VAL A 60 -2.12 5.66 -4.48
CA VAL A 60 -1.09 4.64 -4.78
C VAL A 60 -1.07 4.32 -6.26
N ALA A 61 -2.24 4.07 -6.88
CA ALA A 61 -2.33 3.82 -8.31
C ALA A 61 -1.80 5.01 -9.15
N ILE A 62 -2.07 6.25 -8.73
CA ILE A 62 -1.50 7.45 -9.35
C ILE A 62 0.03 7.46 -9.25
N ASP A 63 0.60 7.21 -8.07
CA ASP A 63 2.05 7.22 -7.86
C ASP A 63 2.74 6.13 -8.69
N VAL A 64 2.11 4.96 -8.86
CA VAL A 64 2.58 3.91 -9.79
C VAL A 64 2.57 4.43 -11.23
N VAL A 65 1.46 4.97 -11.72
CA VAL A 65 1.35 5.48 -13.11
C VAL A 65 2.37 6.59 -13.38
N LYS A 66 2.48 7.57 -12.47
CA LYS A 66 3.46 8.65 -12.56
C LYS A 66 4.87 8.11 -12.62
N HIS A 67 5.18 7.09 -11.81
CA HIS A 67 6.49 6.48 -11.81
C HIS A 67 6.82 5.84 -13.17
N TYR A 68 5.96 4.97 -13.71
CA TYR A 68 6.19 4.32 -15.01
C TYR A 68 6.43 5.36 -16.12
N ARG A 69 5.64 6.42 -16.12
CA ARG A 69 5.78 7.53 -17.09
C ARG A 69 7.12 8.25 -16.91
N SER A 70 7.53 8.53 -15.67
CA SER A 70 8.79 9.22 -15.38
C SER A 70 10.04 8.47 -15.83
N VAL A 71 9.98 7.13 -15.88
CA VAL A 71 11.09 6.28 -16.34
C VAL A 71 10.90 5.78 -17.77
N ASN A 72 9.93 6.34 -18.51
CA ASN A 72 9.59 5.96 -19.87
C ASN A 72 9.35 4.44 -20.05
N ARG A 73 8.74 3.80 -19.05
CA ARG A 73 8.33 2.39 -19.11
C ARG A 73 6.87 2.32 -19.58
N THR A 74 6.59 1.40 -20.49
CA THR A 74 5.22 1.11 -20.92
C THR A 74 4.38 0.69 -19.72
N ILE A 75 3.19 1.28 -19.60
CA ILE A 75 2.19 0.93 -18.61
C ILE A 75 0.89 0.61 -19.34
N THR A 76 0.27 -0.52 -18.98
CA THR A 76 -0.98 -1.02 -19.54
C THR A 76 -2.07 -1.05 -18.47
N SER A 77 -3.28 -1.44 -18.87
CA SER A 77 -4.40 -1.65 -17.94
C SER A 77 -4.08 -2.69 -16.86
N VAL A 78 -3.15 -3.62 -17.10
CA VAL A 78 -2.75 -4.65 -16.12
C VAL A 78 -2.01 -4.06 -14.93
N GLU A 79 -1.01 -3.21 -15.15
CA GLU A 79 -0.26 -2.58 -14.05
C GLU A 79 -1.14 -1.59 -13.28
N VAL A 80 -2.03 -0.87 -13.98
CA VAL A 80 -2.98 0.05 -13.34
C VAL A 80 -3.97 -0.73 -12.47
N ALA A 81 -4.58 -1.79 -13.00
CA ALA A 81 -5.48 -2.65 -12.23
C ALA A 81 -4.77 -3.30 -11.05
N SER A 82 -3.52 -3.76 -11.22
CA SER A 82 -2.73 -4.34 -10.13
C SER A 82 -2.46 -3.33 -9.01
N ALA A 83 -2.22 -2.06 -9.35
CA ALA A 83 -2.05 -1.01 -8.36
C ALA A 83 -3.37 -0.64 -7.66
N ILE A 84 -4.50 -0.67 -8.37
CA ILE A 84 -5.83 -0.47 -7.76
C ILE A 84 -6.15 -1.61 -6.78
N LEU A 85 -5.82 -2.84 -7.16
CA LEU A 85 -6.21 -4.05 -6.45
C LEU A 85 -5.16 -4.56 -5.45
N HIS A 86 -4.11 -3.78 -5.16
CA HIS A 86 -2.95 -4.29 -4.42
C HIS A 86 -3.24 -4.81 -3.00
N ASP A 87 -4.20 -4.19 -2.30
CA ASP A 87 -4.52 -4.49 -0.89
C ASP A 87 -5.81 -5.30 -0.69
N ILE A 88 -6.52 -5.68 -1.77
CA ILE A 88 -7.83 -6.34 -1.66
C ILE A 88 -7.79 -7.72 -0.98
N LEU A 89 -6.61 -8.35 -0.93
CA LEU A 89 -6.41 -9.63 -0.28
C LEU A 89 -6.03 -9.50 1.20
N GLU A 90 -5.67 -8.30 1.66
CA GLU A 90 -5.28 -7.99 3.04
C GLU A 90 -6.45 -7.44 3.85
N ASP A 91 -7.27 -6.57 3.26
CA ASP A 91 -8.17 -5.69 4.02
C ASP A 91 -9.63 -6.16 4.20
N ASN A 92 -10.03 -7.35 3.72
CA ASN A 92 -11.41 -7.78 3.90
C ASN A 92 -11.66 -9.29 4.04
N ASP A 93 -11.78 -9.74 5.29
CA ASP A 93 -12.27 -11.08 5.63
C ASP A 93 -13.74 -11.30 5.21
N ARG A 94 -14.58 -10.25 5.12
CA ARG A 94 -16.00 -10.40 4.73
C ARG A 94 -16.18 -10.82 3.27
N ILE A 95 -15.33 -10.32 2.38
CA ILE A 95 -15.35 -10.71 0.96
C ILE A 95 -14.66 -12.06 0.78
N LEU A 96 -13.61 -12.33 1.55
CA LEU A 96 -13.08 -13.68 1.61
C LEU A 96 -14.15 -14.68 2.05
N ASP A 97 -15.06 -14.34 2.97
CA ASP A 97 -16.15 -15.22 3.39
C ASP A 97 -17.29 -15.33 2.36
N SER A 98 -17.73 -14.24 1.71
CA SER A 98 -18.75 -14.30 0.65
C SER A 98 -18.27 -15.00 -0.63
N HIS A 99 -16.98 -14.92 -0.93
CA HIS A 99 -16.38 -15.63 -2.06
C HIS A 99 -15.79 -17.00 -1.69
N LYS A 100 -15.61 -17.33 -0.40
CA LYS A 100 -15.38 -18.71 0.08
C LYS A 100 -16.63 -19.58 -0.13
N THR A 101 -17.83 -19.00 -0.08
CA THR A 101 -19.08 -19.73 -0.35
C THR A 101 -19.32 -20.02 -1.83
N ASN A 102 -18.57 -19.38 -2.74
CA ASN A 102 -18.51 -19.78 -4.15
C ASN A 102 -17.43 -20.86 -4.31
N GLU A 103 -17.69 -21.93 -5.05
CA GLU A 103 -16.86 -23.16 -5.15
C GLU A 103 -15.35 -22.95 -5.44
N TYR A 104 -14.91 -21.75 -5.83
CA TYR A 104 -13.55 -21.47 -6.33
C TYR A 104 -12.75 -20.44 -5.50
N GLY A 105 -13.33 -19.72 -4.53
CA GLY A 105 -12.61 -18.75 -3.69
C GLY A 105 -12.26 -17.40 -4.36
N PHE A 106 -11.94 -16.37 -3.56
CA PHE A 106 -11.69 -15.00 -4.06
C PHE A 106 -10.45 -14.89 -4.97
N GLY A 107 -9.40 -15.67 -4.73
CA GLY A 107 -8.21 -15.69 -5.61
C GLY A 107 -8.52 -16.21 -7.02
N ALA A 108 -9.38 -17.23 -7.15
CA ALA A 108 -9.81 -17.72 -8.46
C ALA A 108 -10.71 -16.70 -9.16
N TYR A 109 -11.58 -16.00 -8.42
CA TYR A 109 -12.37 -14.89 -8.96
C TYR A 109 -11.49 -13.79 -9.56
N LEU A 110 -10.41 -13.38 -8.86
CA LEU A 110 -9.46 -12.41 -9.39
C LEU A 110 -8.74 -12.92 -10.63
N SER A 111 -8.30 -14.18 -10.61
CA SER A 111 -7.64 -14.81 -11.76
C SER A 111 -8.56 -14.88 -12.98
N TYR A 112 -9.84 -15.17 -12.78
CA TYR A 112 -10.84 -15.20 -13.84
C TYR A 112 -11.11 -13.80 -14.41
N ARG A 113 -11.31 -12.79 -13.55
CA ARG A 113 -11.69 -11.44 -13.98
C ARG A 113 -10.52 -10.62 -14.52
N PHE A 114 -9.32 -10.81 -13.97
CA PHE A 114 -8.15 -9.97 -14.25
C PHE A 114 -6.91 -10.75 -14.71
N GLY A 115 -7.01 -12.07 -14.85
CA GLY A 115 -5.88 -12.93 -15.22
C GLY A 115 -4.89 -13.17 -14.08
N ASN A 116 -4.03 -14.18 -14.28
CA ASN A 116 -3.08 -14.63 -13.27
C ASN A 116 -2.10 -13.53 -12.85
N ARG A 117 -1.72 -12.63 -13.77
CA ARG A 117 -0.74 -11.57 -13.46
C ARG A 117 -1.18 -10.67 -12.30
N VAL A 118 -2.44 -10.23 -12.32
CA VAL A 118 -2.98 -9.35 -11.27
C VAL A 118 -3.08 -10.11 -9.95
N GLN A 119 -3.54 -11.36 -9.99
CA GLN A 119 -3.65 -12.21 -8.82
C GLN A 119 -2.27 -12.56 -8.21
N ASP A 120 -1.26 -12.82 -9.02
CA ASP A 120 0.11 -13.09 -8.59
C ASP A 120 0.72 -11.86 -7.90
N ILE A 121 0.51 -10.66 -8.45
CA ILE A 121 0.98 -9.41 -7.85
C ILE A 121 0.29 -9.19 -6.49
N ALA A 122 -1.04 -9.27 -6.42
CA ALA A 122 -1.79 -9.10 -5.18
C ALA A 122 -1.37 -10.13 -4.12
N THR A 123 -1.10 -11.38 -4.53
CA THR A 123 -0.65 -12.45 -3.62
C THR A 123 0.75 -12.17 -3.06
N GLN A 124 1.67 -11.65 -3.87
CA GLN A 124 3.01 -11.26 -3.40
C GLN A 124 2.99 -10.05 -2.48
N LEU A 125 2.04 -9.13 -2.66
CA LEU A 125 1.88 -7.94 -1.84
C LEU A 125 1.18 -8.23 -0.51
N LYS A 126 0.33 -9.25 -0.44
CA LYS A 126 -0.37 -9.66 0.78
C LYS A 126 0.59 -10.08 1.90
N ILE A 127 0.42 -9.50 3.08
CA ILE A 127 1.06 -10.01 4.29
C ILE A 127 0.37 -11.30 4.75
N ARG A 128 1.16 -12.37 4.91
CA ARG A 128 0.63 -13.67 5.36
C ARG A 128 0.20 -13.62 6.84
N PRO A 129 -0.85 -14.38 7.23
CA PRO A 129 -1.28 -14.47 8.63
C PRO A 129 -0.14 -14.90 9.57
N LEU A 130 -0.13 -14.37 10.79
CA LEU A 130 0.98 -14.58 11.74
C LEU A 130 1.08 -16.04 12.19
N GLU A 131 -0.05 -16.75 12.16
CA GLU A 131 -0.20 -18.17 12.54
C GLU A 131 0.62 -19.10 11.64
N ASN A 132 0.96 -18.65 10.44
CA ASN A 132 1.77 -19.42 9.48
C ASN A 132 3.27 -19.44 9.84
N PHE A 133 3.70 -18.64 10.82
CA PHE A 133 5.11 -18.44 11.14
C PHE A 133 5.47 -19.06 12.49
N THR A 134 6.62 -19.74 12.54
CA THR A 134 7.16 -20.33 13.76
C THR A 134 7.89 -19.28 14.61
N GLY A 135 7.85 -19.45 15.93
CA GLY A 135 8.55 -18.61 16.91
C GLY A 135 8.07 -18.89 18.33
N ALA A 136 8.95 -18.71 19.31
CA ALA A 136 8.69 -18.95 20.73
C ALA A 136 7.64 -17.98 21.30
N ASN A 137 7.53 -16.78 20.72
CA ASN A 137 6.56 -15.76 21.07
C ASN A 137 6.10 -14.98 19.81
N ASN A 138 5.12 -14.08 19.98
CA ASN A 138 4.59 -13.29 18.86
C ASN A 138 5.63 -12.37 18.22
N GLU A 139 6.56 -11.82 19.00
CA GLU A 139 7.61 -10.91 18.51
C GLU A 139 8.56 -11.63 17.54
N GLU A 140 8.95 -12.86 17.86
CA GLU A 140 9.78 -13.70 17.00
C GLU A 140 9.02 -14.11 15.73
N ARG A 141 7.73 -14.43 15.84
CA ARG A 141 6.88 -14.72 14.67
C ARG A 141 6.75 -13.50 13.75
N GLU A 142 6.57 -12.31 14.31
CA GLU A 142 6.50 -11.06 13.54
C GLU A 142 7.80 -10.77 12.81
N LEU A 143 8.94 -10.99 13.48
CA LEU A 143 10.27 -10.86 12.87
C LEU A 143 10.48 -11.85 11.72
N ASN A 144 10.12 -13.12 11.92
CA ASN A 144 10.23 -14.15 10.88
C ASN A 144 9.33 -13.83 9.69
N ARG A 145 8.09 -13.40 9.94
CA ARG A 145 7.16 -12.92 8.91
C ARG A 145 7.74 -11.75 8.12
N PHE A 146 8.31 -10.76 8.81
CA PHE A 146 8.92 -9.60 8.15
C PHE A 146 10.09 -10.01 7.26
N ARG A 147 10.99 -10.89 7.75
CA ARG A 147 12.13 -11.41 6.97
C ARG A 147 11.70 -12.16 5.72
N GLU A 148 10.72 -13.05 5.83
CA GLU A 148 10.19 -13.79 4.69
C GLU A 148 9.55 -12.85 3.67
N TYR A 149 8.77 -11.88 4.13
CA TYR A 149 8.15 -10.89 3.26
C TYR A 149 9.19 -10.02 2.54
N CYS A 150 10.26 -9.59 3.22
CA CYS A 150 11.39 -8.91 2.59
C CYS A 150 12.06 -9.79 1.51
N ALA A 151 12.23 -11.09 1.75
CA ALA A 151 12.81 -12.00 0.77
C ALA A 151 11.93 -12.12 -0.49
N ILE A 152 10.60 -12.25 -0.32
CA ILE A 152 9.63 -12.23 -1.42
C ILE A 152 9.79 -10.94 -2.23
N LEU A 153 9.78 -9.78 -1.57
CA LEU A 153 9.91 -8.49 -2.23
C LEU A 153 11.25 -8.33 -2.97
N ILE A 154 12.37 -8.74 -2.40
CA ILE A 154 13.68 -8.69 -3.07
C ILE A 154 13.68 -9.50 -4.38
N SER A 155 13.02 -10.67 -4.37
CA SER A 155 12.91 -11.55 -5.54
C SER A 155 11.82 -11.13 -6.52
N SER A 156 10.96 -10.18 -6.12
CA SER A 156 9.77 -9.81 -6.89
C SER A 156 10.11 -8.97 -8.12
N GLU A 157 9.21 -9.01 -9.09
CA GLU A 157 9.38 -8.27 -10.33
C GLU A 157 9.15 -6.76 -10.14
N TYR A 158 9.51 -6.00 -11.19
CA TYR A 158 9.43 -4.55 -11.21
C TYR A 158 8.09 -4.01 -10.72
N ASP A 159 6.97 -4.60 -11.18
CA ASP A 159 5.63 -4.09 -10.91
C ASP A 159 5.28 -4.22 -9.41
N VAL A 160 5.58 -5.37 -8.80
CA VAL A 160 5.41 -5.61 -7.36
C VAL A 160 6.24 -4.60 -6.56
N LYS A 161 7.51 -4.41 -6.96
CA LYS A 161 8.40 -3.45 -6.32
C LYS A 161 7.88 -2.01 -6.40
N THR A 162 7.43 -1.57 -7.58
CA THR A 162 6.89 -0.23 -7.76
C THR A 162 5.62 -0.01 -6.94
N ILE A 163 4.68 -0.96 -6.99
CA ILE A 163 3.44 -0.87 -6.21
C ILE A 163 3.76 -0.82 -4.71
N LYS A 164 4.65 -1.69 -4.22
CA LYS A 164 4.96 -1.74 -2.79
C LYS A 164 5.63 -0.46 -2.27
N LEU A 165 6.50 0.15 -3.07
CA LEU A 165 7.14 1.42 -2.70
C LEU A 165 6.15 2.60 -2.76
N ALA A 166 5.21 2.58 -3.71
CA ALA A 166 4.13 3.57 -3.77
C ALA A 166 3.19 3.46 -2.57
N ASP A 167 2.76 2.24 -2.23
CA ASP A 167 2.01 1.92 -1.01
C ASP A 167 2.75 2.44 0.23
N ARG A 168 4.01 2.01 0.43
CA ARG A 168 4.81 2.43 1.59
C ARG A 168 4.93 3.94 1.70
N LEU A 169 5.21 4.62 0.58
CA LEU A 169 5.32 6.07 0.56
C LEU A 169 4.00 6.75 0.92
N ASN A 170 2.87 6.29 0.37
CA ASN A 170 1.55 6.81 0.72
C ASN A 170 1.28 6.63 2.22
N ASN A 171 1.51 5.43 2.74
CA ASN A 171 1.31 5.10 4.15
C ASN A 171 2.13 5.97 5.09
N MET A 172 3.40 6.22 4.76
CA MET A 172 4.25 7.13 5.53
C MET A 172 3.77 8.59 5.45
N LYS A 173 3.35 9.06 4.27
CA LYS A 173 2.81 10.42 4.10
C LYS A 173 1.50 10.62 4.87
N PHE A 174 0.60 9.63 4.85
CA PHE A 174 -0.66 9.67 5.59
C PHE A 174 -0.40 9.81 7.08
N ILE A 175 0.38 8.88 7.65
CA ILE A 175 0.74 8.89 9.08
C ILE A 175 1.42 10.20 9.47
N LEU A 176 2.32 10.72 8.62
CA LEU A 176 2.95 12.01 8.84
C LEU A 176 1.92 13.15 8.95
N GLY A 177 0.91 13.16 8.07
CA GLY A 177 -0.16 14.16 8.07
C GLY A 177 -1.09 14.09 9.28
N VAL A 178 -1.23 12.92 9.90
CA VAL A 178 -2.11 12.71 11.08
C VAL A 178 -1.34 12.57 12.39
N ALA A 179 -0.02 12.68 12.37
CA ALA A 179 0.84 12.45 13.54
C ALA A 179 0.43 13.31 14.75
N GLN A 180 -0.04 14.54 14.53
CA GLN A 180 -0.44 15.48 15.59
C GLN A 180 -1.69 15.05 16.37
N MET A 181 -2.46 14.07 15.89
CA MET A 181 -3.64 13.57 16.62
C MET A 181 -3.29 12.85 17.93
N ASN A 182 -2.01 12.54 18.16
CA ASN A 182 -1.46 11.94 19.38
C ASN A 182 -2.23 10.69 19.87
N LYS A 183 -2.67 9.84 18.92
CA LYS A 183 -3.31 8.55 19.21
C LYS A 183 -2.25 7.45 19.27
N LYS A 184 -2.37 6.52 20.24
CA LYS A 184 -1.47 5.36 20.38
C LYS A 184 -1.31 4.56 19.08
N VAL A 185 -2.39 4.34 18.34
CA VAL A 185 -2.37 3.62 17.06
C VAL A 185 -1.47 4.31 16.03
N ILE A 186 -1.49 5.64 15.97
CA ILE A 186 -0.67 6.44 15.06
C ILE A 186 0.80 6.39 15.51
N TYR A 187 1.07 6.52 16.80
CA TYR A 187 2.41 6.40 17.36
C TYR A 187 3.05 5.02 17.09
N ASP A 188 2.28 3.94 17.32
CA ASP A 188 2.73 2.56 17.07
C ASP A 188 3.04 2.35 15.57
N LYS A 189 2.22 2.92 14.66
CA LYS A 189 2.45 2.91 13.21
C LYS A 189 3.70 3.70 12.81
N MET A 190 3.93 4.88 13.39
CA MET A 190 5.15 5.67 13.17
C MET A 190 6.40 4.87 13.55
N LYS A 191 6.41 4.29 14.77
CA LYS A 191 7.51 3.46 15.27
C LYS A 191 7.79 2.29 14.33
N ARG A 192 6.74 1.59 13.89
CA ARG A 192 6.85 0.48 12.94
C ARG A 192 7.44 0.92 11.59
N TYR A 193 6.92 1.99 11.01
CA TYR A 193 7.38 2.48 9.70
C TYR A 193 8.81 3.00 9.73
N MET A 194 9.27 3.57 10.85
CA MET A 194 10.67 3.91 11.03
C MET A 194 11.57 2.68 11.02
N ARG A 195 11.25 1.67 11.83
CA ARG A 195 12.01 0.42 11.90
C ARG A 195 12.10 -0.26 10.54
N GLU A 196 10.95 -0.49 9.90
CA GLU A 196 10.91 -1.11 8.56
C GLU A 196 11.61 -0.25 7.49
N GLY A 197 11.58 1.08 7.65
CA GLY A 197 12.31 2.02 6.81
C GLY A 197 13.82 1.81 6.87
N GLU A 198 14.37 1.76 8.09
CA GLU A 198 15.78 1.49 8.39
C GLU A 198 16.21 0.10 7.96
N ASP A 199 15.43 -0.91 8.34
CA ASP A 199 15.77 -2.32 8.15
C ASP A 199 15.67 -2.75 6.67
N PHE A 200 14.78 -2.12 5.90
CA PHE A 200 14.47 -2.61 4.55
C PHE A 200 14.20 -1.52 3.52
N TYR A 201 13.16 -0.70 3.66
CA TYR A 201 12.62 0.06 2.52
C TYR A 201 13.59 1.08 1.94
N LEU A 202 14.46 1.69 2.75
CA LEU A 202 15.48 2.61 2.25
C LEU A 202 16.48 1.87 1.35
N ALA A 203 16.99 0.72 1.79
CA ALA A 203 17.89 -0.11 0.99
C ALA A 203 17.20 -0.71 -0.24
N TYR A 204 15.95 -1.14 -0.08
CA TYR A 204 15.17 -1.81 -1.12
C TYR A 204 15.03 -0.95 -2.39
N THR A 205 14.85 0.37 -2.24
CA THR A 205 14.81 1.31 -3.39
C THR A 205 16.11 1.35 -4.19
N MET A 206 17.24 0.98 -3.58
CA MET A 206 18.58 0.98 -4.17
C MET A 206 19.00 -0.39 -4.73
N LEU A 207 18.28 -1.47 -4.39
CA LEU A 207 18.47 -2.78 -5.02
C LEU A 207 17.97 -2.77 -6.47
N GLN A 208 18.44 -3.68 -7.31
CA GLN A 208 17.95 -3.78 -8.68
C GLN A 208 16.49 -4.29 -8.71
N PRO A 209 15.63 -3.80 -9.62
CA PRO A 209 15.80 -2.57 -10.41
C PRO A 209 15.80 -1.33 -9.49
N LYS A 210 16.73 -0.40 -9.72
CA LYS A 210 16.87 0.81 -8.88
C LYS A 210 15.75 1.81 -9.14
N LEU A 211 15.14 2.34 -8.08
CA LEU A 211 14.02 3.27 -8.16
C LEU A 211 14.32 4.59 -7.42
N PRO A 212 15.19 5.46 -7.98
CA PRO A 212 15.76 6.62 -7.27
C PRO A 212 14.72 7.68 -6.86
N CYS A 213 13.64 7.85 -7.62
CA CYS A 213 12.56 8.77 -7.23
C CYS A 213 11.88 8.33 -5.93
N PHE A 214 11.68 7.02 -5.74
CA PHE A 214 11.13 6.48 -4.50
C PHE A 214 12.14 6.59 -3.36
N TYR A 215 13.44 6.39 -3.60
CA TYR A 215 14.47 6.61 -2.57
C TYR A 215 14.39 8.03 -2.01
N THR A 216 14.44 9.06 -2.86
CA THR A 216 14.40 10.46 -2.44
C THR A 216 13.14 10.77 -1.63
N ASN A 217 11.99 10.30 -2.09
CA ASN A 217 10.71 10.56 -1.43
C ASN A 217 10.58 9.81 -0.10
N ILE A 218 10.91 8.52 -0.07
CA ILE A 218 10.85 7.70 1.16
C ILE A 218 11.85 8.23 2.18
N ARG A 219 13.09 8.57 1.78
CA ARG A 219 14.09 9.19 2.66
C ARG A 219 13.56 10.48 3.27
N SER A 220 13.06 11.39 2.45
CA SER A 220 12.53 12.68 2.91
C SER A 220 11.36 12.51 3.90
N THR A 221 10.42 11.62 3.59
CA THR A 221 9.28 11.34 4.49
C THR A 221 9.72 10.63 5.76
N TYR A 222 10.69 9.70 5.68
CA TYR A 222 11.27 9.01 6.83
C TYR A 222 11.92 10.01 7.80
N GLU A 223 12.76 10.93 7.32
CA GLU A 223 13.41 11.90 8.22
C GLU A 223 12.39 12.82 8.90
N LYS A 224 11.32 13.22 8.20
CA LYS A 224 10.22 13.99 8.81
C LYS A 224 9.49 13.19 9.88
N LEU A 225 9.15 11.93 9.60
CA LEU A 225 8.51 11.05 10.58
C LEU A 225 9.40 10.84 11.81
N ARG A 226 10.70 10.64 11.59
CA ARG A 226 11.69 10.47 12.65
C ARG A 226 11.76 11.68 13.57
N SER A 227 11.80 12.89 13.02
CA SER A 227 11.79 14.13 13.83
C SER A 227 10.54 14.22 14.70
N ILE A 228 9.34 14.00 14.13
CA ILE A 228 8.09 14.07 14.90
C ILE A 228 8.02 12.95 15.94
N TYR A 229 8.46 11.74 15.61
CA TYR A 229 8.50 10.63 16.56
C TYR A 229 9.36 10.94 17.78
N PHE A 230 10.53 11.57 17.58
CA PHE A 230 11.37 12.01 18.68
C PHE A 230 10.70 13.09 19.53
N GLU A 231 10.11 14.11 18.91
CA GLU A 231 9.37 15.16 19.62
C GLU A 231 8.22 14.57 20.46
N GLN A 232 7.47 13.63 19.90
CA GLN A 232 6.40 12.94 20.62
C GLN A 232 6.94 12.07 21.75
N THR A 233 8.01 11.31 21.52
CA THR A 233 8.60 10.46 22.56
C THR A 233 9.16 11.27 23.73
N LEU A 234 9.67 12.47 23.48
CA LEU A 234 10.13 13.40 24.53
C LEU A 234 8.98 14.06 25.31
N THR A 235 7.78 14.12 24.73
CA THR A 235 6.60 14.78 25.33
C THR A 235 5.56 13.80 25.88
N MET A 236 5.67 12.51 25.57
CA MET A 236 4.87 11.48 26.23
C MET A 236 5.27 11.41 27.70
N PRO A 237 4.31 11.47 28.66
CA PRO A 237 4.60 11.19 30.05
C PRO A 237 5.29 9.83 30.12
N GLN A 238 6.44 9.75 30.79
CA GLN A 238 7.02 8.45 31.12
C GLN A 238 5.91 7.68 31.83
N SER A 239 5.40 6.64 31.18
CA SER A 239 4.48 5.69 31.81
C SER A 239 5.20 5.11 33.02
N GLN A 240 4.83 5.59 34.21
CA GLN A 240 5.00 4.90 35.48
C GLN A 240 4.17 3.63 35.48
#